data_AF-A0A0U5CM89-F1
#
_entry.id   AF-A0A0U5CM89-F1
#
_cell.length_a   1.000
_cell.length_b   1.000
_cell.length_c   1.000
_cell.angle_alpha   90.00
_cell.angle_beta   90.00
_cell.angle_gamma   90.00
#
_symmetry.space_group_name_H-M   'P 1'
#
loop_
_entity.id
_entity.type
_entity.pdbx_description
1 polymer ?
#
loop_
_entity_poly.entity_id
_entity_poly.type
_entity_poly.pdbx_seq_one_letter_code
_entity_poly.pdbx_strand_id
1 'polypeptide(L)'
;MHRLTFWLVCTAILVLTSCQTKTVGDGPWVKKIDSEELSKIVISFSAKMKIDKHLELEDSWAAYDDYIKKLCLQYSSQRLLTVYDARLLMVELVEELLYRINNHSLISFELEHFPFTADDLDVKINFESFYGRYIDEQYVGLAWLQAGCVHFYAFDRKDQSIDWSHDRFEPYTKSRELALIKREVDLPFTDVKDAPLRGFNYNSGERYFNTQ
;
A
#
# COMPACT_ATOMS: atom_id res chain seq x y z
N MET A 1 62.63 2.47 11.75
CA MET A 1 61.28 3.08 11.70
C MET A 1 60.55 2.89 10.36
N HIS A 2 61.24 2.77 9.21
CA HIS A 2 60.59 2.62 7.89
C HIS A 2 59.80 1.32 7.64
N ARG A 3 60.09 0.22 8.34
CA ARG A 3 59.38 -1.06 8.15
C ARG A 3 57.98 -1.08 8.77
N LEU A 4 57.78 -0.31 9.85
CA LEU A 4 56.50 -0.25 10.56
C LEU A 4 55.48 0.60 9.79
N THR A 5 55.94 1.71 9.19
CA THR A 5 55.12 2.58 8.36
C THR A 5 54.67 1.88 7.08
N PHE A 6 55.51 1.02 6.49
CA PHE A 6 55.14 0.26 5.29
C PHE A 6 54.03 -0.77 5.58
N TRP A 7 54.12 -1.47 6.71
CA TRP A 7 53.08 -2.40 7.14
C TRP A 7 51.74 -1.72 7.41
N LEU A 8 51.75 -0.57 8.09
CA LEU A 8 50.54 0.22 8.35
C LEU A 8 49.85 0.69 7.07
N VAL A 9 50.62 1.14 6.08
CA VAL A 9 50.09 1.57 4.78
C VAL A 9 49.50 0.39 4.02
N CYS A 10 50.16 -0.78 4.00
CA CYS A 10 49.61 -1.98 3.36
C CYS A 10 48.33 -2.49 4.01
N THR A 11 48.23 -2.45 5.36
CA THR A 11 46.98 -2.81 6.06
C THR A 11 45.85 -1.81 5.80
N ALA A 12 46.16 -0.50 5.71
CA ALA A 12 45.15 0.51 5.40
C ALA A 12 44.60 0.35 3.98
N ILE A 13 45.45 0.00 3.01
CA ILE A 13 45.03 -0.25 1.62
C ILE A 13 44.12 -1.48 1.54
N LEU A 14 44.44 -2.58 2.25
CA LEU A 14 43.62 -3.79 2.26
C LEU A 14 42.23 -3.58 2.90
N VAL A 15 42.13 -2.71 3.92
CA VAL A 15 40.85 -2.35 4.54
C VAL A 15 40.03 -1.43 3.61
N LEU A 16 40.68 -0.54 2.86
CA LEU A 16 40.00 0.39 1.95
C LEU A 16 39.64 -0.22 0.58
N THR A 17 40.31 -1.30 0.15
CA THR A 17 39.97 -2.04 -1.08
C THR A 17 39.08 -3.26 -0.85
N SER A 18 38.72 -3.53 0.41
CA SER A 18 37.62 -4.43 0.77
C SER A 18 36.28 -3.78 0.41
N CYS A 19 36.05 -3.56 -0.88
CA CYS A 19 34.71 -3.47 -1.43
C CYS A 19 34.06 -4.83 -1.16
N GLN A 20 33.32 -4.94 -0.07
CA GLN A 20 32.38 -6.03 0.10
C GLN A 20 31.43 -5.93 -1.10
N THR A 21 31.58 -6.82 -2.08
CA THR A 21 30.50 -7.09 -3.00
C THR A 21 29.35 -7.51 -2.12
N LYS A 22 28.30 -6.68 -2.06
CA LYS A 22 27.02 -7.08 -1.50
C LYS A 22 26.69 -8.42 -2.14
N THR A 23 26.84 -9.49 -1.38
CA THR A 23 26.23 -10.77 -1.70
C THR A 23 24.74 -10.50 -1.61
N VAL A 24 24.16 -10.13 -2.75
CA VAL A 24 22.71 -10.18 -2.95
C VAL A 24 22.40 -11.65 -2.80
N GLY A 25 21.81 -12.01 -1.65
CA GLY A 25 21.52 -13.41 -1.34
C GLY A 25 20.62 -14.01 -2.42
N ASP A 26 20.79 -15.32 -2.64
CA ASP A 26 19.93 -16.16 -3.49
C ASP A 26 18.52 -16.30 -2.86
N GLY A 27 17.83 -15.18 -2.71
CA GLY A 27 16.39 -15.09 -2.52
C GLY A 27 15.70 -14.97 -3.89
N PRO A 28 14.34 -15.02 -3.94
CA PRO A 28 13.60 -14.90 -5.20
C PRO A 28 14.11 -13.68 -5.96
N TRP A 29 14.53 -13.85 -7.21
CA TRP A 29 15.23 -12.83 -7.98
C TRP A 29 14.37 -11.57 -8.08
N VAL A 30 14.62 -10.59 -7.19
CA VAL A 30 13.99 -9.28 -7.25
C VAL A 30 14.69 -8.51 -8.36
N LYS A 31 14.10 -8.52 -9.55
CA LYS A 31 14.55 -7.71 -10.66
C LYS A 31 13.63 -6.50 -10.79
N LYS A 32 14.20 -5.39 -11.22
CA LYS A 32 13.41 -4.24 -11.68
C LYS A 32 12.51 -4.72 -12.83
N ILE A 33 11.28 -4.22 -12.90
CA ILE A 33 10.29 -4.61 -13.92
C ILE A 33 10.94 -4.51 -15.30
N ASP A 34 11.10 -5.65 -15.98
CA ASP A 34 11.73 -5.78 -17.29
C ASP A 34 10.71 -6.03 -18.43
N SER A 35 9.47 -6.37 -18.09
CA SER A 35 8.34 -6.35 -19.00
C SER A 35 7.97 -4.91 -19.38
N GLU A 36 8.05 -4.61 -20.68
CA GLU A 36 7.69 -3.30 -21.24
C GLU A 36 6.23 -2.96 -20.95
N GLU A 37 5.34 -3.94 -21.08
CA GLU A 37 3.90 -3.76 -20.88
C GLU A 37 3.57 -3.53 -19.39
N LEU A 38 4.17 -4.31 -18.49
CA LEU A 38 4.01 -4.08 -17.05
C LEU A 38 4.57 -2.71 -16.64
N SER A 39 5.72 -2.31 -17.21
CA SER A 39 6.31 -0.99 -16.97
C SER A 39 5.36 0.13 -17.40
N LYS A 40 4.74 0.02 -18.59
CA LYS A 40 3.74 1.00 -19.06
C LYS A 40 2.53 1.09 -18.13
N ILE A 41 2.03 -0.05 -17.65
CA ILE A 41 0.92 -0.05 -16.68
C ILE A 41 1.33 0.66 -15.40
N VAL A 42 2.45 0.27 -14.79
CA VAL A 42 2.89 0.83 -13.51
C VAL A 42 3.17 2.33 -13.61
N ILE A 43 3.85 2.77 -14.67
CA ILE A 43 4.16 4.19 -14.88
C ILE A 43 2.87 5.00 -15.10
N SER A 44 2.00 4.55 -16.00
CA SER A 44 0.75 5.28 -16.30
C SER A 44 -0.22 5.30 -15.11
N PHE A 45 -0.32 4.19 -14.37
CA PHE A 45 -1.08 4.09 -13.14
C PHE A 45 -0.53 5.04 -12.07
N SER A 46 0.78 5.03 -11.85
CA SER A 46 1.42 5.87 -10.83
C SER A 46 1.33 7.35 -11.16
N ALA A 47 1.42 7.73 -12.44
CA ALA A 47 1.18 9.11 -12.87
C ALA A 47 -0.24 9.58 -12.52
N LYS A 48 -1.25 8.72 -12.72
CA LYS A 48 -2.63 9.00 -12.29
C LYS A 48 -2.74 9.10 -10.77
N MET A 49 -2.16 8.15 -10.01
CA MET A 49 -2.20 8.17 -8.55
C MET A 49 -1.53 9.43 -7.95
N LYS A 50 -0.47 9.93 -8.60
CA LYS A 50 0.17 11.21 -8.23
C LYS A 50 -0.79 12.39 -8.35
N ILE A 51 -1.57 12.45 -9.43
CA ILE A 51 -2.51 13.54 -9.69
C ILE A 51 -3.75 13.41 -8.79
N ASP A 52 -4.36 12.22 -8.75
CA ASP A 52 -5.68 12.03 -8.15
C ASP A 52 -5.62 11.84 -6.63
N LYS A 53 -4.53 11.27 -6.12
CA LYS A 53 -4.42 10.82 -4.73
C LYS A 53 -3.21 11.40 -3.98
N HIS A 54 -2.36 12.17 -4.67
CA HIS A 54 -1.10 12.70 -4.16
C HIS A 54 -0.15 11.60 -3.66
N LEU A 55 -0.04 10.52 -4.43
CA LEU A 55 0.91 9.44 -4.21
C LEU A 55 2.09 9.54 -5.17
N GLU A 56 3.29 9.70 -4.66
CA GLU A 56 4.53 9.70 -5.44
C GLU A 56 5.13 8.29 -5.44
N LEU A 57 5.38 7.73 -6.63
CA LEU A 57 6.04 6.42 -6.75
C LEU A 57 7.52 6.60 -6.45
N GLU A 58 7.99 5.94 -5.40
CA GLU A 58 9.40 5.92 -5.00
C GLU A 58 10.15 4.80 -5.71
N ASP A 59 9.55 3.60 -5.74
CA ASP A 59 10.17 2.43 -6.35
C ASP A 59 9.12 1.40 -6.79
N SER A 60 9.50 0.57 -7.75
CA SER A 60 8.69 -0.55 -8.24
C SER A 60 9.57 -1.71 -8.71
N TRP A 61 9.20 -2.92 -8.29
CA TRP A 61 9.87 -4.14 -8.69
C TRP A 61 8.87 -5.29 -8.78
N ALA A 62 9.26 -6.36 -9.44
CA ALA A 62 8.49 -7.59 -9.44
C ALA A 62 9.39 -8.76 -9.05
N ALA A 63 8.80 -9.72 -8.35
CA ALA A 63 9.44 -10.99 -8.06
C ALA A 63 9.16 -11.94 -9.22
N TYR A 64 10.23 -12.44 -9.82
CA TYR A 64 10.15 -13.32 -10.98
C TYR A 64 10.76 -14.68 -10.69
N ASP A 65 10.22 -15.66 -11.41
CA ASP A 65 10.92 -16.89 -11.76
C ASP A 65 10.86 -17.01 -13.28
N ASP A 66 10.09 -17.96 -13.83
CA ASP A 66 9.67 -17.96 -15.24
C ASP A 66 8.49 -17.02 -15.52
N TYR A 67 7.73 -16.70 -14.46
CA TYR A 67 6.55 -15.84 -14.50
C TYR A 67 6.62 -14.79 -13.38
N ILE A 68 5.82 -13.72 -13.52
CA ILE A 68 5.64 -12.71 -12.48
C ILE A 68 4.85 -13.36 -11.34
N LYS A 69 5.49 -13.49 -10.17
CA LYS A 69 4.87 -14.04 -8.95
C LYS A 69 4.23 -12.95 -8.09
N LYS A 70 4.92 -11.81 -7.99
CA LYS A 70 4.49 -10.72 -7.12
C LYS A 70 4.88 -9.37 -7.71
N LEU A 71 3.96 -8.41 -7.65
CA LEU A 71 4.24 -7.02 -8.01
C LEU A 71 4.37 -6.17 -6.74
N CYS A 72 5.45 -5.39 -6.66
CA CYS A 72 5.77 -4.59 -5.49
C CYS A 72 5.85 -3.11 -5.88
N LEU A 73 5.10 -2.26 -5.18
CA LEU A 73 5.04 -0.82 -5.41
C LEU A 73 5.24 -0.07 -4.10
N GLN A 74 6.16 0.88 -4.11
CA GLN A 74 6.42 1.75 -2.97
C GLN A 74 6.06 3.19 -3.31
N TYR A 75 5.15 3.76 -2.54
CA TYR A 75 4.68 5.13 -2.64
C TYR A 75 5.04 5.95 -1.41
N SER A 76 5.10 7.26 -1.59
CA SER A 76 5.13 8.26 -0.53
C SER A 76 4.00 9.29 -0.70
N SER A 77 3.59 9.92 0.40
CA SER A 77 2.63 11.01 0.40
C SER A 77 2.86 11.97 1.57
N GLN A 78 2.52 13.24 1.37
CA GLN A 78 2.54 14.27 2.43
C GLN A 78 1.19 14.41 3.16
N ARG A 79 0.18 13.61 2.79
CA ARG A 79 -1.17 13.66 3.37
C ARG A 79 -1.19 13.06 4.78
N LEU A 80 -1.96 13.69 5.67
CA LEU A 80 -2.33 13.13 6.97
C LEU A 80 -3.65 12.39 6.81
N LEU A 81 -3.64 11.07 7.01
CA LEU A 81 -4.81 10.22 6.84
C LEU A 81 -5.13 9.49 8.14
N THR A 82 -6.41 9.45 8.50
CA THR A 82 -6.88 8.51 9.53
C THR A 82 -6.80 7.09 8.99
N VAL A 83 -6.91 6.09 9.87
CA VAL A 83 -6.98 4.68 9.45
C VAL A 83 -8.11 4.43 8.44
N TYR A 84 -9.25 5.10 8.56
CA TYR A 84 -10.36 4.94 7.61
C TYR A 84 -10.04 5.50 6.22
N ASP A 85 -9.42 6.67 6.17
CA ASP A 85 -9.05 7.29 4.89
C ASP A 85 -7.87 6.56 4.23
N ALA A 86 -6.90 6.11 5.02
CA ALA A 86 -5.78 5.28 4.55
C ALA A 86 -6.28 3.94 4.00
N ARG A 87 -7.27 3.33 4.65
CA ARG A 87 -7.90 2.10 4.17
C ARG A 87 -8.62 2.30 2.83
N LEU A 88 -9.41 3.37 2.71
CA LEU A 88 -10.07 3.70 1.46
C LEU A 88 -9.05 3.91 0.33
N LEU A 89 -7.98 4.66 0.61
CA LEU A 89 -6.90 4.89 -0.35
C LEU A 89 -6.20 3.58 -0.78
N MET A 90 -5.87 2.70 0.18
CA MET A 90 -5.23 1.41 -0.12
C MET A 90 -6.13 0.55 -1.01
N VAL A 91 -7.42 0.44 -0.67
CA VAL A 91 -8.38 -0.34 -1.46
C VAL A 91 -8.56 0.25 -2.85
N GLU A 92 -8.69 1.57 -2.98
CA GLU A 92 -8.80 2.21 -4.30
C GLU A 92 -7.58 1.98 -5.18
N LEU A 93 -6.39 2.07 -4.60
CA LEU A 93 -5.14 1.81 -5.30
C LEU A 93 -5.09 0.34 -5.77
N VAL A 94 -5.35 -0.60 -4.86
CA VAL A 94 -5.25 -2.04 -5.12
C VAL A 94 -6.30 -2.49 -6.15
N GLU A 95 -7.56 -2.10 -5.99
CA GLU A 95 -8.61 -2.50 -6.94
C GLU A 95 -8.37 -1.90 -8.33
N GLU A 96 -7.91 -0.65 -8.44
CA GLU A 96 -7.60 -0.05 -9.75
C GLU A 96 -6.38 -0.72 -10.41
N LEU A 97 -5.35 -1.04 -9.63
CA LEU A 97 -4.17 -1.74 -10.13
C LEU A 97 -4.53 -3.15 -10.63
N LEU A 98 -5.25 -3.93 -9.82
CA LEU A 98 -5.72 -5.26 -10.19
C LEU A 98 -6.62 -5.21 -11.43
N TYR A 99 -7.52 -4.22 -11.51
CA TYR A 99 -8.35 -4.01 -12.70
C TYR A 99 -7.50 -3.80 -13.95
N ARG A 100 -6.45 -2.97 -13.88
CA ARG A 100 -5.57 -2.71 -15.04
C ARG A 100 -4.78 -3.94 -15.45
N ILE A 101 -4.20 -4.67 -14.50
CA ILE A 101 -3.41 -5.87 -14.76
C ILE A 101 -4.30 -6.97 -15.35
N ASN A 102 -5.42 -7.28 -14.68
CA ASN A 102 -6.28 -8.41 -15.05
C ASN A 102 -7.07 -8.18 -16.35
N ASN A 103 -7.22 -6.93 -16.80
CA ASN A 103 -7.85 -6.61 -18.09
C ASN A 103 -6.83 -6.32 -19.20
N HIS A 104 -5.52 -6.46 -18.94
CA HIS A 104 -4.49 -6.29 -19.97
C HIS A 104 -4.18 -7.62 -20.66
N SER A 105 -4.52 -7.72 -21.94
CA SER A 105 -4.42 -8.97 -22.71
C SER A 105 -3.01 -9.54 -22.74
N LEU A 106 -1.98 -8.71 -22.89
CA LEU A 106 -0.59 -9.18 -23.03
C LEU A 106 0.02 -9.65 -21.71
N ILE A 107 -0.34 -9.02 -20.58
CA ILE A 107 0.28 -9.35 -19.29
C ILE A 107 -0.24 -10.67 -18.74
N SER A 108 -1.47 -11.06 -19.09
CA SER A 108 -2.08 -12.30 -18.61
C SER A 108 -1.24 -13.57 -18.85
N PHE A 109 -0.38 -13.57 -19.88
CA PHE A 109 0.51 -14.70 -20.19
C PHE A 109 1.85 -14.67 -19.42
N GLU A 110 2.17 -13.54 -18.79
CA GLU A 110 3.41 -13.32 -18.04
C GLU A 110 3.22 -13.56 -16.53
N LEU A 111 1.98 -13.73 -16.05
CA LEU A 111 1.66 -13.91 -14.63
C LEU A 111 1.67 -15.39 -14.23
N GLU A 112 2.20 -15.70 -13.03
CA GLU A 112 2.21 -17.07 -12.49
C GLU A 112 0.78 -17.55 -12.19
N HIS A 113 -0.04 -16.65 -11.65
CA HIS A 113 -1.45 -16.87 -11.37
C HIS A 113 -2.29 -15.87 -12.17
N PHE A 114 -3.44 -16.30 -12.68
CA PHE A 114 -4.40 -15.40 -13.32
C PHE A 114 -5.82 -15.79 -12.92
N PRO A 115 -6.66 -14.84 -12.44
CA PRO A 115 -6.36 -13.43 -12.24
C PRO A 115 -5.41 -13.20 -11.05
N PHE A 116 -4.62 -12.12 -11.10
CA PHE A 116 -3.92 -11.60 -9.91
C PHE A 116 -4.92 -11.13 -8.86
N THR A 117 -4.55 -11.31 -7.62
CA THR A 117 -5.32 -10.94 -6.42
C THR A 117 -4.47 -10.07 -5.49
N ALA A 118 -5.04 -9.65 -4.36
CA ALA A 118 -4.29 -8.87 -3.36
C ALA A 118 -3.10 -9.66 -2.75
N ASP A 119 -3.12 -10.99 -2.83
CA ASP A 119 -2.04 -11.84 -2.32
C ASP A 119 -0.78 -11.74 -3.20
N ASP A 120 -0.96 -11.45 -4.48
CA ASP A 120 0.09 -11.30 -5.49
C ASP A 120 0.68 -9.87 -5.51
N LEU A 121 0.26 -9.00 -4.58
CA LEU A 121 0.71 -7.61 -4.48
C LEU A 121 1.46 -7.33 -3.17
N ASP A 122 2.43 -6.42 -3.27
CA ASP A 122 3.15 -5.82 -2.15
C ASP A 122 3.10 -4.29 -2.31
N VAL A 123 2.13 -3.64 -1.67
CA VAL A 123 1.93 -2.19 -1.84
C VAL A 123 2.23 -1.47 -0.55
N LYS A 124 3.25 -0.62 -0.57
CA LYS A 124 3.68 0.16 0.58
C LYS A 124 3.41 1.64 0.33
N ILE A 125 2.78 2.33 1.28
CA ILE A 125 2.54 3.78 1.23
C ILE A 125 3.07 4.41 2.51
N ASN A 126 4.15 5.18 2.40
CA ASN A 126 4.65 5.99 3.52
C ASN A 126 3.96 7.35 3.53
N PHE A 127 3.42 7.76 4.68
CA PHE A 127 2.84 9.09 4.89
C PHE A 127 3.86 9.94 5.66
N GLU A 128 4.73 10.64 4.94
CA GLU A 128 5.85 11.40 5.49
C GLU A 128 5.51 12.88 5.62
N SER A 129 4.41 13.21 6.29
CA SER A 129 3.93 14.59 6.38
C SER A 129 4.78 15.45 7.31
N PHE A 130 5.17 16.65 6.86
CA PHE A 130 5.77 17.67 7.74
C PHE A 130 4.82 18.13 8.86
N TYR A 131 3.52 17.90 8.72
CA TYR A 131 2.49 18.34 9.67
C TYR A 131 2.13 17.29 10.72
N GLY A 132 2.62 16.05 10.58
CA GLY A 132 2.34 14.99 11.55
C GLY A 132 3.05 15.25 12.87
N ARG A 133 2.30 15.11 13.96
CA ARG A 133 2.89 15.13 15.30
C ARG A 133 3.47 13.74 15.59
N TYR A 134 4.60 13.74 16.26
CA TYR A 134 5.27 12.53 16.73
C TYR A 134 4.35 11.74 17.69
N ILE A 135 4.10 10.45 17.42
CA ILE A 135 3.17 9.59 18.17
C ILE A 135 1.75 10.17 18.12
N ASP A 136 1.27 10.48 16.93
CA ASP A 136 -0.14 10.83 16.73
C ASP A 136 -0.92 9.57 16.33
N GLU A 137 -1.55 8.94 17.33
CA GLU A 137 -2.39 7.75 17.15
C GLU A 137 -3.59 7.99 16.22
N GLN A 138 -3.92 9.26 15.93
CA GLN A 138 -5.01 9.61 15.04
C GLN A 138 -4.66 9.37 13.56
N TYR A 139 -3.37 9.43 13.20
CA TYR A 139 -2.92 9.39 11.81
C TYR A 139 -2.02 8.19 11.53
N VAL A 140 -2.12 7.68 10.30
CA VAL A 140 -1.31 6.58 9.79
C VAL A 140 0.01 7.14 9.24
N GLY A 141 1.14 6.58 9.69
CA GLY A 141 2.48 6.85 9.14
C GLY A 141 2.86 5.90 8.01
N LEU A 142 2.32 4.68 8.01
CA LEU A 142 2.57 3.67 6.98
C LEU A 142 1.33 2.78 6.79
N ALA A 143 0.94 2.58 5.54
CA ALA A 143 0.02 1.51 5.14
C ALA A 143 0.75 0.51 4.24
N TRP A 144 0.63 -0.79 4.53
CA TRP A 144 1.36 -1.83 3.81
C TRP A 144 0.47 -3.04 3.54
N LEU A 145 0.18 -3.31 2.27
CA LEU A 145 -0.41 -4.57 1.81
C LEU A 145 0.71 -5.58 1.59
N GLN A 146 0.66 -6.70 2.30
CA GLN A 146 1.56 -7.84 2.10
C GLN A 146 0.82 -9.15 2.36
N ALA A 147 0.94 -10.11 1.44
CA ALA A 147 0.38 -11.46 1.59
C ALA A 147 -1.12 -11.44 1.94
N GLY A 148 -1.89 -10.63 1.21
CA GLY A 148 -3.34 -10.54 1.39
C GLY A 148 -3.80 -9.77 2.62
N CYS A 149 -2.88 -9.20 3.38
CA CYS A 149 -3.19 -8.49 4.62
C CYS A 149 -2.69 -7.05 4.57
N VAL A 150 -3.45 -6.15 5.19
CA VAL A 150 -3.10 -4.74 5.28
C VAL A 150 -2.68 -4.42 6.71
N HIS A 151 -1.50 -3.84 6.82
CA HIS A 151 -0.92 -3.34 8.05
C HIS A 151 -1.00 -1.82 8.05
N PHE A 152 -1.47 -1.24 9.15
CA PHE A 152 -1.49 0.20 9.38
C PHE A 152 -0.67 0.52 10.61
N TYR A 153 0.37 1.32 10.43
CA TYR A 153 1.23 1.78 11.49
C TYR A 153 0.91 3.24 11.79
N ALA A 154 0.78 3.58 13.07
CA ALA A 154 0.60 4.96 13.51
C ALA A 154 1.76 5.86 13.03
N PHE A 155 1.53 7.16 13.06
CA PHE A 155 2.56 8.17 12.77
C PHE A 155 3.58 8.22 13.92
N ASP A 156 4.48 7.24 13.98
CA ASP A 156 5.58 7.17 14.94
C ASP A 156 6.94 7.07 14.21
N ARG A 157 8.01 7.22 14.98
CA ARG A 157 9.41 7.17 14.57
C ARG A 157 9.63 5.93 13.73
N LYS A 158 10.26 6.09 12.56
CA LYS A 158 10.85 5.02 11.74
C LYS A 158 11.99 4.29 12.48
N ASP A 159 11.75 3.76 13.67
CA ASP A 159 12.67 3.00 14.51
C ASP A 159 12.11 1.60 14.68
N GLN A 160 12.60 0.68 13.84
CA GLN A 160 12.17 -0.72 13.78
C GLN A 160 12.28 -1.46 15.11
N SER A 161 13.06 -0.93 16.08
CA SER A 161 13.29 -1.56 17.39
C SER A 161 12.25 -1.19 18.45
N ILE A 162 11.42 -0.18 18.21
CA ILE A 162 10.47 0.40 19.18
C ILE A 162 9.01 0.27 18.68
N ASP A 163 8.81 0.15 17.37
CA ASP A 163 7.59 0.60 16.68
C ASP A 163 6.57 -0.51 16.35
N TRP A 164 6.33 -1.44 17.27
CA TRP A 164 5.42 -2.59 17.06
C TRP A 164 4.10 -2.48 17.85
N SER A 165 3.96 -1.49 18.74
CA SER A 165 2.83 -1.43 19.69
C SER A 165 1.56 -0.75 19.15
N HIS A 166 1.59 -0.18 17.95
CA HIS A 166 0.46 0.54 17.35
C HIS A 166 0.12 0.06 15.93
N ASP A 167 0.37 -1.22 15.63
CA ASP A 167 -0.03 -1.90 14.40
C ASP A 167 -1.52 -2.26 14.45
N ARG A 168 -2.29 -1.85 13.43
CA ARG A 168 -3.55 -2.51 13.08
C ARG A 168 -3.33 -3.41 11.88
N PHE A 169 -3.58 -4.69 12.08
CA PHE A 169 -3.48 -5.73 11.07
C PHE A 169 -4.86 -6.30 10.76
N GLU A 170 -5.21 -6.36 9.47
CA GLU A 170 -6.46 -6.97 9.02
C GLU A 170 -6.30 -7.61 7.64
N PRO A 171 -7.07 -8.68 7.32
CA PRO A 171 -7.14 -9.20 5.96
C PRO A 171 -7.64 -8.12 4.98
N TYR A 172 -7.11 -8.11 3.75
CA TYR A 172 -7.50 -7.16 2.70
C TYR A 172 -9.01 -7.17 2.43
N THR A 173 -9.65 -8.33 2.50
CA THR A 173 -11.10 -8.47 2.36
C THR A 173 -11.87 -7.64 3.39
N LYS A 174 -11.35 -7.55 4.62
CA LYS A 174 -11.93 -6.71 5.68
C LYS A 174 -11.68 -5.23 5.42
N SER A 175 -10.48 -4.88 4.97
CA SER A 175 -10.18 -3.51 4.53
C SER A 175 -11.13 -3.05 3.43
N ARG A 176 -11.40 -3.90 2.44
CA ARG A 176 -12.31 -3.63 1.34
C ARG A 176 -13.74 -3.41 1.81
N GLU A 177 -14.26 -4.26 2.69
CA GLU A 177 -15.60 -4.10 3.28
C GLU A 177 -15.75 -2.75 3.99
N LEU A 178 -14.80 -2.42 4.87
CA LEU A 178 -14.83 -1.18 5.65
C LEU A 178 -14.63 0.07 4.77
N ALA A 179 -13.82 -0.02 3.72
CA ALA A 179 -13.64 1.06 2.74
C ALA A 179 -14.93 1.34 1.96
N LEU A 180 -15.69 0.31 1.57
CA LEU A 180 -16.97 0.47 0.90
C LEU A 180 -17.99 1.17 1.80
N ILE A 181 -18.08 0.77 3.07
CA ILE A 181 -18.95 1.43 4.06
C ILE A 181 -18.55 2.91 4.21
N LYS A 182 -17.24 3.20 4.35
CA LYS A 182 -16.75 4.59 4.44
C LYS A 182 -17.15 5.40 3.21
N ARG A 183 -16.96 4.85 2.02
CA ARG A 183 -17.35 5.50 0.76
C ARG A 183 -18.84 5.81 0.74
N GLU A 184 -19.70 4.88 1.17
CA GLU A 184 -21.15 5.10 1.24
C GLU A 184 -21.53 6.20 2.23
N VAL A 185 -20.88 6.24 3.39
CA VAL A 185 -21.12 7.27 4.43
C VAL A 185 -20.64 8.66 3.97
N ASP A 186 -19.56 8.72 3.18
CA ASP A 186 -19.01 9.98 2.65
C ASP A 186 -19.79 10.53 1.45
N LEU A 187 -20.72 9.76 0.87
CA LEU A 187 -21.60 10.28 -0.17
C LEU A 187 -22.43 11.45 0.41
N PRO A 188 -22.61 12.54 -0.36
CA PRO A 188 -23.43 13.64 0.09
C PRO A 188 -24.82 13.10 0.46
N PHE A 189 -25.28 13.41 1.67
CA PHE A 189 -26.61 13.03 2.14
C PHE A 189 -27.63 13.66 1.19
N THR A 190 -28.14 12.90 0.23
CA THR A 190 -29.31 13.31 -0.53
C THR A 190 -30.48 13.22 0.42
N ASP A 191 -30.92 14.37 0.93
CA ASP A 191 -32.17 14.49 1.67
C ASP A 191 -33.26 13.88 0.75
N VAL A 192 -33.74 12.68 1.08
CA VAL A 192 -34.87 12.05 0.39
C VAL A 192 -36.13 12.80 0.82
N LYS A 193 -36.25 14.05 0.38
CA LYS A 193 -37.45 14.88 0.58
C LYS A 193 -38.34 14.96 -0.65
N ASP A 194 -37.87 14.51 -1.82
CA ASP A 194 -38.63 14.60 -3.07
C ASP A 194 -38.85 13.25 -3.77
N ALA A 195 -38.91 12.15 -3.01
CA ALA A 195 -39.54 10.93 -3.51
C ALA A 195 -41.04 10.96 -3.16
N PRO A 196 -41.97 11.04 -4.15
CA PRO A 196 -43.37 10.86 -3.84
C PRO A 196 -43.55 9.46 -3.25
N LEU A 197 -44.11 9.40 -2.04
CA LEU A 197 -44.45 8.17 -1.34
C LEU A 197 -45.30 7.28 -2.27
N ARG A 198 -44.67 6.34 -2.98
CA ARG A 198 -45.37 5.19 -3.53
C ARG A 198 -45.81 4.36 -2.33
N GLY A 199 -47.10 4.46 -2.03
CA GLY A 199 -47.73 3.81 -0.88
C GLY A 199 -47.38 2.32 -0.82
N PHE A 200 -46.52 1.98 0.13
CA PHE A 200 -46.50 0.63 0.69
C PHE A 200 -47.56 0.58 1.77
N ASN A 201 -48.70 0.04 1.38
CA ASN A 201 -49.83 -0.27 2.24
C ASN A 201 -49.41 -1.44 3.16
N TYR A 202 -48.85 -1.12 4.32
CA TYR A 202 -48.70 -2.08 5.43
C TYR A 202 -49.68 -1.68 6.53
N ASN A 203 -50.91 -2.20 6.39
CA ASN A 203 -51.77 -2.47 7.53
C ASN A 203 -51.05 -3.47 8.44
N SER A 204 -50.54 -3.03 9.58
CA SER A 204 -50.65 -3.76 10.86
C SER A 204 -49.95 -3.01 12.01
N GLY A 205 -50.77 -2.54 12.95
CA GLY A 205 -50.43 -2.62 14.38
C GLY A 205 -49.56 -1.50 14.95
N GLU A 206 -50.14 -0.32 15.13
CA GLU A 206 -49.79 0.53 16.27
C GLU A 206 -49.97 -0.27 17.57
N ARG A 207 -49.00 -0.21 18.48
CA ARG A 207 -49.18 0.23 19.88
C ARG A 207 -47.91 0.05 20.71
N TYR A 208 -47.69 1.06 21.56
CA TYR A 208 -46.76 1.17 22.69
C TYR A 208 -45.29 1.44 22.26
N PHE A 209 -44.65 2.57 22.59
CA PHE A 209 -44.71 3.40 23.78
C PHE A 209 -44.35 4.85 23.47
N ASN A 210 -45.08 5.79 24.07
CA ASN A 210 -44.60 7.14 24.34
C ASN A 210 -44.86 7.46 25.82
N THR A 211 -43.82 8.03 26.44
CA THR A 211 -43.80 8.90 27.62
C THR A 211 -44.28 8.37 28.99
N GLN A 212 -43.32 8.29 29.92
CA GLN A 212 -43.23 9.25 31.03
C GLN A 212 -41.81 9.80 31.11
#